data_AF-Q82SK0-F1
#
_entry.id   AF-Q82SK0-F1
#
_cell.length_a   1.000
_cell.length_b   1.000
_cell.length_c   1.000
_cell.angle_alpha   90.00
_cell.angle_beta   90.00
_cell.angle_gamma   90.00
#
_symmetry.space_group_name_H-M   'P 1'
#
loop_
_entity.id
_entity.type
_entity.pdbx_description
1 polymer ?
#
loop_
_entity_poly.entity_id
_entity_poly.type
_entity_poly.pdbx_seq_one_letter_code
_entity_poly.pdbx_strand_id
1 'polypeptide(L)'
;MKLLFFCLLLVSMSVPAVAGNEKQIFELEAAIMQQQQEQQILFQRFQMLQELRRHEITQIEQALPTGSDVIINGEAPKYEDVARQRKERAERVHRYTDELDELYMRYQETENERRALIEQLNGLKPGQDVSAEPKK
;
A
#
# COMPACT_ATOMS: atom_id res chain seq x y z
N MET A 1 28.98 -21.84 -36.28
CA MET A 1 28.06 -22.93 -35.88
C MET A 1 26.72 -22.28 -35.56
N LYS A 2 25.61 -22.33 -36.29
CA LYS A 2 25.12 -23.15 -37.41
C LYS A 2 24.29 -22.25 -38.35
N LEU A 3 24.26 -22.66 -39.62
CA LEU A 3 23.46 -22.17 -40.74
C LEU A 3 21.94 -22.10 -40.43
N LEU A 4 21.20 -21.07 -40.87
CA LEU A 4 20.63 -20.84 -42.23
C LEU A 4 19.47 -21.82 -42.56
N PHE A 5 18.24 -21.29 -42.70
CA PHE A 5 17.06 -21.76 -43.48
C PHE A 5 15.87 -20.89 -42.99
N PHE A 6 15.51 -19.77 -43.63
CA PHE A 6 14.77 -19.59 -44.88
C PHE A 6 13.55 -20.52 -45.08
N CYS A 7 12.39 -19.87 -45.00
CA CYS A 7 11.14 -20.16 -45.73
C CYS A 7 10.19 -21.30 -45.30
N LEU A 8 8.90 -20.99 -45.53
CA LEU A 8 7.66 -21.74 -45.26
C LEU A 8 7.24 -21.72 -43.79
N LEU A 9 6.10 -21.18 -43.37
CA LEU A 9 4.74 -21.12 -43.92
C LEU A 9 4.02 -19.95 -43.18
N LEU A 10 3.38 -18.95 -43.78
CA LEU A 10 2.12 -19.07 -44.53
C LEU A 10 1.28 -20.29 -44.13
N VAL A 11 0.99 -20.45 -42.83
CA VAL A 11 -0.21 -21.14 -42.38
C VAL A 11 -0.97 -20.16 -41.51
N SER A 12 -2.01 -19.62 -42.14
CA SER A 12 -3.24 -19.15 -41.55
C SER A 12 -3.60 -19.95 -40.31
N MET A 13 -3.29 -19.41 -39.13
CA MET A 13 -4.01 -19.76 -37.92
C MET A 13 -4.61 -18.46 -37.42
N SER A 14 -5.84 -18.22 -37.89
CA SER A 14 -6.78 -17.34 -37.20
C SER A 14 -7.02 -17.98 -35.82
N VAL A 15 -6.12 -17.71 -34.87
CA VAL A 15 -6.38 -17.97 -33.45
C VAL A 15 -7.55 -17.06 -33.08
N PRO A 16 -8.62 -17.56 -32.43
CA PRO A 16 -9.72 -16.71 -32.04
C PRO A 16 -9.16 -15.69 -31.04
N ALA A 17 -9.08 -14.42 -31.46
CA ALA A 17 -8.61 -13.29 -30.65
C ALA A 17 -9.34 -13.18 -29.28
N VAL A 18 -10.51 -13.82 -29.17
CA VAL A 18 -11.32 -13.96 -27.97
C VAL A 18 -10.62 -14.75 -26.84
N ALA A 19 -9.96 -15.86 -27.15
CA ALA A 19 -9.31 -16.70 -26.12
C ALA A 19 -8.06 -16.05 -25.51
N GLY A 20 -7.37 -15.19 -26.27
CA GLY A 20 -6.24 -14.40 -25.77
C GLY A 20 -6.68 -13.31 -24.78
N ASN A 21 -7.82 -12.66 -25.06
CA ASN A 21 -8.37 -11.61 -24.21
C ASN A 21 -8.90 -12.17 -22.87
N GLU A 22 -9.54 -13.34 -22.87
CA GLU A 22 -10.04 -13.96 -21.63
C GLU A 22 -8.93 -14.25 -20.62
N LYS A 23 -7.80 -14.78 -21.08
CA LYS A 23 -6.63 -15.02 -20.22
C LYS A 23 -6.06 -13.71 -19.67
N GLN A 24 -5.94 -12.68 -20.52
CA GLN A 24 -5.42 -11.38 -20.11
C GLN A 24 -6.35 -10.66 -19.11
N ILE A 25 -7.67 -10.77 -19.31
CA ILE A 25 -8.68 -10.27 -18.35
C ILE A 25 -8.49 -10.94 -16.99
N PHE A 26 -8.36 -12.27 -16.96
CA PHE A 26 -8.16 -13.01 -15.72
C PHE A 26 -6.88 -12.60 -14.98
N GLU A 27 -5.76 -12.43 -15.71
CA GLU A 27 -4.50 -11.97 -15.14
C GLU A 27 -4.60 -10.54 -14.56
N LEU A 28 -5.29 -9.63 -15.24
CA LEU A 28 -5.52 -8.27 -14.75
C LEU A 28 -6.42 -8.26 -13.51
N GLU A 29 -7.48 -9.06 -13.48
CA GLU A 29 -8.38 -9.17 -12.32
C GLU A 29 -7.62 -9.72 -11.10
N ALA A 30 -6.76 -10.73 -11.29
CA ALA A 30 -5.90 -11.24 -10.24
C ALA A 30 -4.92 -10.18 -9.72
N ALA A 31 -4.28 -9.42 -10.62
CA ALA A 31 -3.37 -8.33 -10.25
C ALA A 31 -4.08 -7.21 -9.49
N ILE A 32 -5.28 -6.81 -9.91
CA ILE A 32 -6.11 -5.81 -9.21
C ILE A 32 -6.44 -6.29 -7.80
N MET A 33 -6.81 -7.56 -7.63
CA MET A 33 -7.17 -8.12 -6.33
C MET A 33 -5.95 -8.20 -5.40
N GLN A 34 -4.78 -8.56 -5.93
CA GLN A 34 -3.52 -8.53 -5.18
C GLN A 34 -3.19 -7.11 -4.70
N GLN A 35 -3.30 -6.11 -5.59
CA GLN A 35 -3.05 -4.71 -5.26
C GLN A 35 -4.02 -4.20 -4.18
N GLN A 36 -5.31 -4.57 -4.27
CA GLN A 36 -6.30 -4.24 -3.25
C GLN A 36 -5.94 -4.87 -1.88
N GLN A 37 -5.44 -6.10 -1.86
CA GLN A 37 -4.97 -6.72 -0.63
C GLN A 37 -3.76 -5.99 -0.04
N GLU A 38 -2.79 -5.60 -0.88
CA GLU A 38 -1.64 -4.81 -0.44
C GLU A 38 -2.06 -3.47 0.17
N GLN A 39 -3.01 -2.77 -0.45
CA GLN A 39 -3.58 -1.52 0.10
C GLN A 39 -4.21 -1.71 1.48
N GLN A 40 -4.93 -2.81 1.71
CA GLN A 40 -5.51 -3.12 3.02
C GLN A 40 -4.42 -3.34 4.07
N ILE A 41 -3.34 -4.04 3.71
CA ILE A 41 -2.19 -4.27 4.60
C ILE A 41 -1.50 -2.94 4.94
N LEU A 42 -1.25 -2.10 3.95
CA LEU A 42 -0.63 -0.78 4.14
C LEU A 42 -1.48 0.09 5.06
N PHE A 43 -2.80 0.11 4.85
CA PHE A 43 -3.73 0.85 5.71
C PHE A 43 -3.70 0.36 7.16
N GLN A 44 -3.73 -0.97 7.38
CA GLN A 44 -3.65 -1.54 8.72
C GLN A 44 -2.33 -1.19 9.43
N ARG A 45 -1.20 -1.26 8.71
CA ARG A 45 0.11 -0.88 9.24
C ARG A 45 0.15 0.60 9.61
N PHE A 46 -0.42 1.45 8.77
CA PHE A 46 -0.50 2.89 9.03
C PHE A 46 -1.28 3.17 10.32
N GLN A 47 -2.45 2.56 10.49
CA GLN A 47 -3.24 2.71 11.73
C GLN A 47 -2.47 2.25 12.97
N MET A 48 -1.81 1.10 12.89
CA MET A 48 -0.99 0.58 14.00
C MET A 48 0.13 1.55 14.37
N LEU A 49 0.83 2.11 13.39
CA LEU A 49 1.95 3.01 13.63
C LEU A 49 1.51 4.38 14.15
N GLN A 50 0.35 4.87 13.70
CA GLN A 50 -0.28 6.06 14.29
C GLN A 50 -0.56 5.87 15.77
N GLU A 51 -1.05 4.70 16.17
CA GLU A 51 -1.32 4.38 17.57
C GLU A 51 -0.06 4.30 18.42
N LEU A 52 1.00 3.65 17.91
CA LEU A 52 2.29 3.62 18.59
C LEU A 52 2.88 5.02 18.77
N ARG A 53 2.82 5.86 17.74
CA ARG A 53 3.26 7.25 17.81
C ARG A 53 2.46 8.05 18.83
N ARG A 54 1.14 7.92 18.83
CA ARG A 54 0.24 8.58 19.79
C ARG A 54 0.60 8.20 21.22
N HIS A 55 0.82 6.90 21.47
CA HIS A 55 1.19 6.39 22.78
C HIS A 55 2.54 6.95 23.28
N GLU A 56 3.55 7.07 22.41
CA GLU A 56 4.83 7.67 22.80
C GLU A 56 4.68 9.16 23.15
N ILE A 57 3.89 9.92 22.38
CA ILE A 57 3.60 11.34 22.65
C ILE A 57 2.93 11.50 24.02
N THR A 58 1.87 10.73 24.28
CA THR A 58 1.17 10.76 25.57
C THR A 58 2.09 10.42 26.72
N GLN A 59 3.01 9.47 26.57
CA GLN A 59 3.98 9.14 27.63
C GLN A 59 5.02 10.25 27.86
N ILE A 60 5.44 10.97 26.81
CA ILE A 60 6.31 12.15 26.97
C ILE A 60 5.60 13.24 27.77
N GLU A 61 4.32 13.49 27.47
CA GLU A 61 3.49 14.49 28.16
C GLU A 61 3.24 14.11 29.62
N GLN A 62 2.92 12.84 29.91
CA GLN A 62 2.72 12.34 31.26
C GLN A 62 3.99 12.33 32.11
N ALA A 63 5.17 12.23 31.47
CA ALA A 63 6.45 12.32 32.17
C ALA A 63 6.78 13.76 32.63
N LEU A 64 5.98 14.79 32.27
CA LEU A 64 6.12 16.15 32.77
C LEU A 64 5.78 16.19 34.27
N PRO A 65 6.70 16.64 35.14
CA PRO A 65 6.41 16.74 36.56
C PRO A 65 5.33 17.81 36.77
N THR A 66 4.09 17.38 36.96
CA THR A 66 2.98 18.22 37.41
C THR A 66 3.13 18.47 38.90
N GLY A 67 4.07 19.35 39.26
CA GLY A 67 4.10 20.16 40.50
C GLY A 67 4.00 19.50 41.88
N SER A 68 3.61 18.24 42.07
CA SER A 68 3.29 17.73 43.41
C SER A 68 3.49 16.24 43.68
N ASP A 69 3.70 15.35 42.71
CA ASP A 69 3.75 13.93 43.08
C ASP A 69 4.46 13.03 42.06
N VAL A 70 5.72 12.65 42.31
CA VAL A 70 6.30 11.36 41.90
C VAL A 70 7.45 11.05 42.86
N ILE A 71 7.14 10.66 44.10
CA ILE A 71 8.09 9.91 44.94
C ILE A 71 7.87 8.43 44.61
N ILE A 72 8.70 7.85 43.73
CA ILE A 72 8.68 6.40 43.47
C ILE A 72 9.61 5.76 44.51
N ASN A 73 9.07 4.91 45.39
CA ASN A 73 9.84 4.19 46.42
C ASN A 73 10.65 5.10 47.39
N GLY A 74 10.16 6.29 47.71
CA GLY A 74 10.82 7.20 48.66
C GLY A 74 11.92 8.07 48.06
N GLU A 75 12.25 7.91 46.78
CA GLU A 75 13.32 8.66 46.10
C GLU A 75 12.79 9.32 44.82
N ALA A 76 13.22 10.57 44.57
CA ALA A 76 12.86 11.25 43.34
C ALA A 76 13.57 10.57 42.15
N PRO A 77 12.88 10.36 41.01
CA PRO A 77 13.53 9.86 39.80
C PRO A 77 14.75 10.70 39.44
N LYS A 78 15.88 10.06 39.09
CA LYS A 78 17.07 10.78 38.65
C LYS A 78 16.73 11.58 37.39
N TYR A 79 16.97 12.88 37.43
CA TYR A 79 16.67 13.78 36.31
C TYR A 79 17.29 13.30 34.99
N GLU A 80 18.53 12.81 35.03
CA GLU A 80 19.24 12.31 33.85
C GLU A 80 18.54 11.11 33.20
N ASP A 81 17.98 10.20 33.99
CA ASP A 81 17.30 9.00 33.48
C ASP A 81 15.97 9.39 32.82
N VAL A 82 15.23 10.33 33.41
CA VAL A 82 13.99 10.89 32.83
C VAL A 82 14.29 11.65 31.53
N ALA A 83 15.36 12.46 31.51
CA ALA A 83 15.79 13.19 30.33
C ALA A 83 16.21 12.24 29.20
N ARG A 84 16.97 11.18 29.51
CA ARG A 84 17.35 10.14 28.54
C ARG A 84 16.12 9.43 27.98
N GLN A 85 15.21 8.99 28.84
CA GLN A 85 13.98 8.31 28.43
C GLN A 85 13.13 9.19 27.50
N ARG A 86 13.00 10.49 27.80
CA ARG A 86 12.29 11.44 26.92
C ARG A 86 12.94 11.56 25.55
N LYS A 87 14.27 11.64 25.50
CA LYS A 87 15.01 11.70 24.24
C LYS A 87 14.75 10.45 23.40
N GLU A 88 14.88 9.26 23.98
CA GLU A 88 14.62 7.99 23.29
C GLU A 88 13.18 7.88 22.77
N ARG A 89 12.21 8.40 23.54
CA ARG A 89 10.80 8.48 23.10
C ARG A 89 10.62 9.43 21.92
N ALA A 90 11.23 10.61 21.97
CA ALA A 90 11.18 11.57 20.88
C ALA A 90 11.78 10.97 19.59
N GLU A 91 12.90 10.24 19.71
CA GLU A 91 13.50 9.52 18.59
C GLU A 91 12.55 8.44 18.01
N ARG A 92 11.79 7.73 18.86
CA ARG A 92 10.76 6.79 18.39
C ARG A 92 9.62 7.49 17.66
N VAL A 93 9.16 8.63 18.17
CA VAL A 93 8.12 9.45 17.51
C VAL A 93 8.56 9.87 16.12
N HIS A 94 9.82 10.31 15.97
CA HIS A 94 10.38 10.67 14.67
C HIS A 94 10.40 9.47 13.70
N ARG A 95 10.92 8.32 14.14
CA ARG A 95 10.93 7.11 13.30
C ARG A 95 9.54 6.69 12.84
N TYR A 96 8.57 6.67 13.75
CA TYR A 96 7.18 6.35 13.39
C TYR A 96 6.58 7.38 12.44
N THR A 97 6.95 8.65 12.53
CA THR A 97 6.53 9.67 11.56
C THR A 97 7.13 9.39 10.17
N ASP A 98 8.42 9.11 10.08
CA ASP A 98 9.07 8.84 8.79
C ASP A 98 8.48 7.58 8.13
N GLU A 99 8.24 6.52 8.91
CA GLU A 99 7.60 5.29 8.43
C GLU A 99 6.12 5.51 8.03
N LEU A 100 5.38 6.40 8.71
CA LEU A 100 4.01 6.77 8.31
C LEU A 100 3.99 7.47 6.94
N ASP A 101 4.95 8.35 6.69
CA ASP A 101 5.08 9.06 5.41
C ASP A 101 5.43 8.08 4.29
N GLU A 102 6.32 7.12 4.53
CA GLU A 102 6.64 6.05 3.58
C GLU A 102 5.41 5.19 3.26
N LEU A 103 4.66 4.75 4.28
CA LEU A 103 3.44 3.98 4.09
C LEU A 103 2.39 4.74 3.27
N TYR A 104 2.28 6.05 3.48
CA TYR A 104 1.39 6.90 2.70
C TYR A 104 1.81 6.98 1.23
N MET A 105 3.09 7.23 0.95
CA MET A 105 3.61 7.25 -0.42
C MET A 105 3.38 5.91 -1.12
N ARG A 106 3.68 4.80 -0.44
CA ARG A 106 3.47 3.46 -0.99
C ARG A 106 2.00 3.19 -1.27
N TYR A 107 1.10 3.59 -0.38
CA TYR A 107 -0.34 3.46 -0.59
C TYR A 107 -0.81 4.20 -1.85
N GLN A 108 -0.31 5.43 -2.07
CA GLN A 108 -0.62 6.20 -3.27
C GLN A 108 -0.09 5.54 -4.55
N GLU A 109 1.13 5.01 -4.51
CA GLU A 109 1.73 4.28 -5.64
C GLU A 109 0.87 3.06 -6.01
N THR A 110 0.56 2.20 -5.04
CA THR A 110 -0.30 1.02 -5.21
C THR A 110 -1.69 1.39 -5.74
N GLU A 111 -2.26 2.53 -5.31
CA GLU A 111 -3.54 3.03 -5.84
C GLU A 111 -3.45 3.47 -7.31
N ASN A 112 -2.35 4.12 -7.69
CA ASN A 112 -2.13 4.53 -9.07
C ASN A 112 -1.93 3.32 -9.98
N GLU A 113 -1.15 2.33 -9.54
CA GLU A 113 -0.96 1.05 -10.25
C GLU A 113 -2.31 0.33 -10.45
N ARG A 114 -3.10 0.21 -9.39
CA ARG A 114 -4.43 -0.41 -9.44
C ARG A 114 -5.36 0.29 -10.42
N ARG A 115 -5.36 1.63 -10.47
CA ARG A 115 -6.15 2.42 -11.43
C ARG A 115 -5.73 2.13 -12.87
N ALA A 116 -4.43 2.08 -13.13
CA ALA A 116 -3.90 1.75 -14.46
C ALA A 116 -4.29 0.33 -14.90
N LEU A 117 -4.31 -0.64 -13.98
CA LEU A 117 -4.77 -2.00 -14.27
C LEU A 117 -6.27 -2.05 -14.59
N ILE A 118 -7.09 -1.27 -13.87
CA ILE A 118 -8.54 -1.16 -14.14
C ILE A 118 -8.80 -0.52 -15.50
N GLU A 119 -8.03 0.51 -15.87
CA GLU A 119 -8.14 1.15 -17.17
C GLU A 119 -7.81 0.16 -18.30
N GLN A 120 -6.74 -0.62 -18.15
CA GLN A 120 -6.39 -1.70 -19.08
C GLN A 120 -7.51 -2.75 -19.18
N LEU A 121 -8.06 -3.18 -18.05
CA LEU A 121 -9.15 -4.14 -18.00
C LEU A 121 -10.39 -3.62 -18.73
N ASN A 122 -10.73 -2.34 -18.54
CA ASN A 122 -11.86 -1.70 -19.22
C ASN A 122 -11.65 -1.59 -20.73
N GLY A 123 -10.40 -1.38 -21.19
CA GLY A 123 -10.07 -1.38 -22.62
C GLY A 123 -10.15 -2.75 -23.29
N LEU A 124 -10.03 -3.84 -22.51
CA LEU A 124 -10.09 -5.22 -22.99
C LEU A 124 -11.48 -5.85 -22.91
N LYS A 125 -12.36 -5.34 -22.05
CA LYS A 125 -13.76 -5.76 -22.03
C LYS A 125 -14.41 -5.27 -23.33
N PRO A 126 -14.84 -6.17 -24.24
CA PRO A 126 -15.55 -5.74 -25.43
C PRO A 126 -16.75 -4.91 -24.97
N GLY A 127 -16.97 -3.78 -25.64
CA GLY A 127 -18.04 -2.87 -25.28
C GLY A 127 -19.32 -3.65 -24.97
N GLN A 128 -19.90 -3.41 -23.81
CA GLN A 128 -21.35 -3.38 -23.75
C GLN A 128 -21.75 -2.27 -24.72
N ASP A 129 -21.84 -2.63 -26.00
CA ASP A 129 -22.49 -1.84 -27.01
C ASP A 129 -23.94 -1.72 -26.55
N VAL A 130 -24.22 -0.60 -25.90
CA VAL A 130 -25.56 -0.03 -25.82
C VAL A 130 -25.92 0.38 -27.25
N SER A 131 -26.32 -0.60 -28.04
CA SER A 131 -26.93 -0.46 -29.37
C SER A 131 -27.84 -1.69 -29.51
N ALA A 132 -29.16 -1.60 -29.58
CA ALA A 132 -29.96 -0.59 -30.23
C ALA A 132 -31.39 -0.55 -29.64
N GLU A 133 -31.99 0.65 -29.58
CA GLU A 133 -33.44 0.83 -29.66
C GLU A 133 -33.98 0.19 -30.98
N PRO A 134 -35.28 -0.11 -31.04
CA PRO A 134 -36.07 0.79 -31.87
C PRO A 134 -37.38 1.23 -31.20
N LYS A 135 -37.62 2.54 -31.31
CA LYS A 135 -38.94 3.16 -31.18
C LYS A 135 -40.02 2.34 -31.87
N LYS A 136 -41.13 2.14 -31.18
CA LYS A 136 -42.47 1.98 -31.77
C LYS A 136 -43.42 2.95 -31.10
#